data_AF-A0A925UUP9-F1
#
_entry.id   AF-A0A925UUP9-F1
#
_cell.length_a   1.000
_cell.length_b   1.000
_cell.length_c   1.000
_cell.angle_alpha   90.00
_cell.angle_beta   90.00
_cell.angle_gamma   90.00
#
_symmetry.space_group_name_H-M   'P 1'
#
loop_
_entity.id
_entity.type
_entity.pdbx_description
1 polymer ?
#
loop_
_entity_poly.entity_id
_entity_poly.type
_entity_poly.pdbx_seq_one_letter_code
_entity_poly.pdbx_strand_id
1 'polypeptide(L)'
;MRAVFLLLATVAAIAACGVQGANPQAKDRLDQIISAFNSKDEAKVKAMIQSSMAPAMFEKRKLEDWVAQTMQIAGDLAPLAVQKNLLDQPNAIVVEVKAGNGEKLGLRLDCESNPPHRIVGVRIDQNPETLLTERKKVDYSTYTSLKDLAKRIQETVKAPAMAIATWRDGKLDVGVDGIRKMGTTEPVTDEDRWLVGSIGKSMTSTLIATFIDEGKLNWTSKLGDLLKDIPMNAAYKDVTVEQVMQHLGGIPQDMGYTGPTVAKIVGALKDPTAIRASYVKDILNRDPIGKPGQKMAYSNAGYAILSHIAERVGKKPFEQLMKERVFDPIGMTSALCGMPGDDGMPSGKGQPHGHFSAKEGPRPGKMGGPLTHMAVGAGGGIACSIGDLAKYAAWHMNGFLGQTVPGLSSATIKRLHTPMRKDARGEAYAAGWSVGTEASPDAHGHNGSDGTFMAEMAFFPKEKLVVVGIVNVGFEGAQSPGVDAVMAVLKRVKG
;
A
#
# COMPACT_ATOMS: atom_id res chain seq x y z
N MET A 1 3.37 -2.62 10.38
CA MET A 1 3.18 -1.55 9.36
C MET A 1 1.70 -1.40 9.07
N ARG A 2 1.02 -0.38 9.63
CA ARG A 2 -0.27 0.06 9.07
C ARG A 2 0.01 0.58 7.67
N ALA A 3 -0.72 0.09 6.68
CA ALA A 3 -0.73 0.70 5.36
C ALA A 3 -1.42 2.07 5.51
N VAL A 4 -0.65 3.07 5.94
CA VAL A 4 -1.04 4.47 5.77
C VAL A 4 -0.92 4.71 4.27
N PHE A 5 -2.07 4.81 3.63
CA PHE A 5 -2.20 5.25 2.25
C PHE A 5 -1.48 6.59 2.11
N LEU A 6 -0.38 6.58 1.38
CA LEU A 6 0.26 7.78 0.83
C LEU A 6 0.17 7.69 -0.68
N LEU A 7 -1.03 7.99 -1.20
CA LEU A 7 -1.14 8.55 -2.54
C LEU A 7 -1.74 9.94 -2.44
N LEU A 8 -0.89 10.93 -2.75
CA LEU A 8 -1.23 12.27 -3.21
C LEU A 8 -2.05 13.15 -2.24
N ALA A 9 -1.37 13.72 -1.24
CA ALA A 9 -1.68 15.10 -0.85
C ALA A 9 -0.89 16.04 -1.76
N THR A 10 -1.61 16.89 -2.47
CA THR A 10 -1.02 17.81 -3.44
C THR A 10 -0.30 18.94 -2.72
N VAL A 11 1.04 18.92 -2.73
CA VAL A 11 1.87 20.05 -2.31
C VAL A 11 2.03 20.99 -3.51
N ALA A 12 1.41 22.17 -3.39
CA ALA A 12 1.62 23.28 -4.30
C ALA A 12 3.10 23.71 -4.31
N ALA A 13 3.61 24.04 -5.49
CA ALA A 13 5.02 24.34 -5.70
C ALA A 13 5.35 25.77 -5.24
N ILE A 14 6.34 25.92 -4.35
CA ILE A 14 7.05 27.19 -4.14
C ILE A 14 8.55 26.87 -4.07
N ALA A 15 9.34 27.57 -4.87
CA ALA A 15 10.79 27.43 -4.90
C ALA A 15 11.40 27.90 -3.56
N ALA A 16 12.26 27.08 -2.96
CA ALA A 16 12.97 27.43 -1.73
C ALA A 16 14.33 28.07 -2.05
N CYS A 17 14.48 29.35 -1.69
CA CYS A 17 15.79 29.95 -1.41
C CYS A 17 15.98 29.94 0.11
N GLY A 18 17.13 29.42 0.57
CA GLY A 18 17.36 29.10 1.98
C GLY A 18 17.64 30.31 2.87
N VAL A 19 17.27 30.21 4.15
CA VAL A 19 17.81 30.98 5.28
C VAL A 19 17.68 30.16 6.57
N GLN A 20 18.70 30.20 7.45
CA GLN A 20 18.79 29.54 8.75
C GLN A 20 18.23 30.39 9.90
N GLY A 21 17.55 29.76 10.87
CA GLY A 21 17.14 30.32 12.17
C GLY A 21 15.83 29.72 12.69
N ALA A 22 15.65 29.53 14.00
CA ALA A 22 14.35 29.09 14.56
C ALA A 22 13.30 30.21 14.43
N ASN A 23 12.03 29.88 14.16
CA ASN A 23 10.97 30.87 13.88
C ASN A 23 9.81 30.79 14.90
N PRO A 24 9.56 31.86 15.70
CA PRO A 24 8.41 31.94 16.61
C PRO A 24 7.05 31.72 15.93
N GLN A 25 6.87 32.22 14.69
CA GLN A 25 5.57 32.18 13.99
C GLN A 25 5.18 30.77 13.53
N ALA A 26 6.15 29.93 13.20
CA ALA A 26 5.88 28.56 12.76
C ALA A 26 5.46 27.67 13.95
N LYS A 27 6.08 27.89 15.13
CA LYS A 27 5.67 27.23 16.38
C LYS A 27 4.28 27.68 16.83
N ASP A 28 3.98 28.97 16.77
CA ASP A 28 2.64 29.49 17.07
C ASP A 28 1.57 28.85 16.17
N ARG A 29 1.90 28.62 14.89
CA ARG A 29 1.02 27.90 13.95
C ARG A 29 0.82 26.44 14.33
N LEU A 30 1.88 25.73 14.74
CA LEU A 30 1.75 24.34 15.21
C LEU A 30 0.79 24.26 16.41
N ASP A 31 0.94 25.16 17.39
CA ASP A 31 0.09 25.20 18.58
C ASP A 31 -1.37 25.52 18.21
N GLN A 32 -1.60 26.43 17.27
CA GLN A 32 -2.94 26.72 16.73
C GLN A 32 -3.56 25.51 16.02
N ILE A 33 -2.79 24.78 15.21
CA ILE A 33 -3.26 23.57 14.52
C ILE A 33 -3.64 22.50 15.53
N ILE A 34 -2.77 22.21 16.50
CA ILE A 34 -3.02 21.19 17.52
C ILE A 34 -4.23 21.58 18.37
N SER A 35 -4.34 22.85 18.76
CA SER A 35 -5.50 23.36 19.50
C SER A 35 -6.81 23.20 18.72
N ALA A 36 -6.84 23.62 17.45
CA ALA A 36 -8.01 23.47 16.59
C ALA A 36 -8.35 21.99 16.36
N PHE A 37 -7.36 21.15 16.06
CA PHE A 37 -7.52 19.71 15.88
C PHE A 37 -8.10 19.03 17.14
N ASN A 38 -7.55 19.36 18.31
CA ASN A 38 -8.00 18.79 19.58
C ASN A 38 -9.38 19.26 20.01
N SER A 39 -9.82 20.43 19.53
CA SER A 39 -11.14 20.97 19.86
C SER A 39 -12.29 20.17 19.25
N LYS A 40 -12.05 19.42 18.16
CA LYS A 40 -13.09 18.72 17.37
C LYS A 40 -14.26 19.65 17.00
N ASP A 41 -13.99 20.95 16.86
CA ASP A 41 -14.95 21.98 16.51
C ASP A 41 -14.71 22.40 15.05
N GLU A 42 -15.72 22.16 14.21
CA GLU A 42 -15.62 22.39 12.77
C GLU A 42 -15.34 23.86 12.43
N ALA A 43 -15.93 24.80 13.18
CA ALA A 43 -15.73 26.23 12.95
C ALA A 43 -14.30 26.65 13.31
N LYS A 44 -13.74 26.12 14.41
CA LYS A 44 -12.34 26.37 14.80
C LYS A 44 -11.36 25.76 13.81
N VAL A 45 -11.63 24.54 13.35
CA VAL A 45 -10.82 23.86 12.32
C VAL A 45 -10.84 24.63 11.01
N LYS A 46 -12.03 25.05 10.56
CA LYS A 46 -12.20 25.86 9.35
C LYS A 46 -11.43 27.18 9.43
N ALA A 47 -11.59 27.92 10.52
CA ALA A 47 -10.89 29.18 10.74
C ALA A 47 -9.37 29.00 10.72
N MET A 48 -8.86 27.94 11.38
CA MET A 48 -7.43 27.61 11.39
C MET A 48 -6.91 27.29 9.99
N ILE A 49 -7.62 26.46 9.21
CA ILE A 49 -7.20 26.10 7.85
C ILE A 49 -7.12 27.33 6.96
N GLN A 50 -8.15 28.19 7.01
CA GLN A 50 -8.21 29.41 6.21
C GLN A 50 -7.09 30.41 6.55
N SER A 51 -6.76 30.56 7.83
CA SER A 51 -5.72 31.51 8.27
C SER A 51 -4.30 30.97 8.09
N SER A 52 -4.14 29.65 8.14
CA SER A 52 -2.81 29.03 8.24
C SER A 52 -2.27 28.49 6.93
N MET A 53 -3.11 28.04 6.00
CA MET A 53 -2.68 27.44 4.74
C MET A 53 -2.46 28.46 3.62
N ALA A 54 -1.50 28.18 2.74
CA ALA A 54 -1.23 29.01 1.57
C ALA A 54 -2.38 28.90 0.55
N PRO A 55 -2.72 29.95 -0.21
CA PRO A 55 -3.79 29.93 -1.22
C PRO A 55 -3.69 28.76 -2.20
N ALA A 56 -2.46 28.39 -2.58
CA ALA A 56 -2.20 27.29 -3.50
C ALA A 56 -2.63 25.91 -2.98
N MET A 57 -2.82 25.74 -1.66
CA MET A 57 -3.39 24.54 -1.06
C MET A 57 -4.88 24.35 -1.38
N PHE A 58 -5.54 25.41 -1.83
CA PHE A 58 -6.96 25.40 -2.19
C PHE A 58 -7.22 25.29 -3.69
N GLU A 59 -6.17 25.31 -4.53
CA GLU A 59 -6.31 25.21 -5.99
C GLU A 59 -6.85 23.86 -6.44
N LYS A 60 -6.47 22.79 -5.72
CA LYS A 60 -6.81 21.41 -6.08
C LYS A 60 -7.78 20.75 -5.11
N ARG A 61 -7.97 21.36 -3.93
CA ARG A 61 -8.78 20.82 -2.86
C ARG A 61 -9.57 21.92 -2.17
N LYS A 62 -10.89 21.75 -2.07
CA LYS A 62 -11.75 22.77 -1.48
C LYS A 62 -11.55 22.85 0.03
N LEU A 63 -11.83 24.01 0.60
CA LEU A 63 -11.75 24.23 2.05
C LEU A 63 -12.63 23.24 2.81
N GLU A 64 -13.84 22.97 2.31
CA GLU A 64 -14.79 22.05 2.92
C GLU A 64 -14.21 20.63 3.01
N ASP A 65 -13.48 20.19 1.99
CA ASP A 65 -12.82 18.88 1.96
C ASP A 65 -11.65 18.82 2.97
N TRP A 66 -10.90 19.92 3.11
CA TRP A 66 -9.86 20.06 4.14
C TRP A 66 -10.43 19.97 5.55
N VAL A 67 -11.54 20.68 5.80
CA VAL A 67 -12.23 20.66 7.09
C VAL A 67 -12.78 19.27 7.39
N ALA A 68 -13.52 18.67 6.46
CA ALA A 68 -14.13 17.35 6.63
C ALA A 68 -13.08 16.27 6.96
N GLN A 69 -11.95 16.25 6.24
CA GLN A 69 -10.86 15.32 6.54
C GLN A 69 -10.24 15.59 7.92
N THR A 70 -9.97 16.85 8.24
CA THR A 70 -9.36 17.21 9.53
C THR A 70 -10.27 16.80 10.69
N MET A 71 -11.59 17.00 10.56
CA MET A 71 -12.59 16.58 11.53
C MET A 71 -12.66 15.06 11.67
N GLN A 72 -12.61 14.32 10.55
CA GLN A 72 -12.58 12.85 10.59
C GLN A 72 -11.33 12.34 11.33
N ILE A 73 -10.14 12.84 10.97
CA ILE A 73 -8.88 12.44 11.61
C ILE A 73 -8.87 12.85 13.09
N ALA A 74 -9.41 14.02 13.45
CA ALA A 74 -9.57 14.46 14.83
C ALA A 74 -10.51 13.56 15.63
N GLY A 75 -11.57 13.04 15.01
CA GLY A 75 -12.45 12.04 15.61
C GLY A 75 -11.69 10.80 16.09
N ASP A 76 -10.73 10.33 15.28
CA ASP A 76 -9.96 9.11 15.53
C ASP A 76 -8.73 9.31 16.43
N LEU A 77 -8.02 10.43 16.27
CA LEU A 77 -6.69 10.62 16.87
C LEU A 77 -6.64 11.64 18.00
N ALA A 78 -7.58 12.58 18.09
CA ALA A 78 -7.48 13.61 19.13
C ALA A 78 -7.83 13.07 20.53
N PRO A 79 -7.17 13.57 21.59
CA PRO A 79 -6.19 14.68 21.56
C PRO A 79 -4.79 14.26 21.08
N LEU A 80 -4.14 15.14 20.32
CA LEU A 80 -2.71 15.09 20.05
C LEU A 80 -1.96 15.89 21.12
N ALA A 81 -0.97 15.27 21.74
CA ALA A 81 -0.06 15.91 22.68
C ALA A 81 1.37 15.83 22.16
N VAL A 82 2.01 16.98 21.91
CA VAL A 82 3.44 17.01 21.50
C VAL A 82 4.29 16.39 22.61
N GLN A 83 5.07 15.39 22.24
CA GLN A 83 6.02 14.71 23.12
C GLN A 83 7.45 15.24 22.90
N LYS A 84 7.82 15.51 21.65
CA LYS A 84 9.18 15.89 21.28
C LYS A 84 9.21 16.73 20.00
N ASN A 85 10.03 17.77 19.96
CA ASN A 85 10.37 18.48 18.73
C ASN A 85 11.58 17.81 18.08
N LEU A 86 11.45 17.47 16.80
CA LEU A 86 12.47 16.75 16.04
C LEU A 86 13.16 17.67 15.01
N LEU A 87 12.42 18.63 14.45
CA LEU A 87 12.93 19.66 13.54
C LEU A 87 12.21 20.99 13.80
N ASP A 88 12.96 22.08 13.81
CA ASP A 88 12.43 23.44 13.96
C ASP A 88 13.22 24.40 13.05
N GLN A 89 12.70 24.61 11.84
CA GLN A 89 13.25 25.47 10.79
C GLN A 89 12.17 26.44 10.26
N PRO A 90 12.53 27.58 9.65
CA PRO A 90 11.55 28.57 9.18
C PRO A 90 10.54 28.00 8.17
N ASN A 91 10.99 27.06 7.35
CA ASN A 91 10.23 26.42 6.29
C ASN A 91 9.75 25.01 6.66
N ALA A 92 10.10 24.48 7.84
CA ALA A 92 9.68 23.14 8.24
C ALA A 92 9.72 22.92 9.75
N ILE A 93 8.64 22.36 10.30
CA ILE A 93 8.58 21.86 11.68
C ILE A 93 8.27 20.37 11.66
N VAL A 94 8.95 19.59 12.48
CA VAL A 94 8.64 18.17 12.71
C VAL A 94 8.52 17.92 14.21
N VAL A 95 7.40 17.37 14.63
CA VAL A 95 7.14 17.00 16.02
C VAL A 95 6.66 15.56 16.13
N GLU A 96 7.01 14.94 17.24
CA GLU A 96 6.43 13.69 17.70
C GLU A 96 5.22 14.01 18.58
N VAL A 97 4.10 13.38 18.31
CA VAL A 97 2.85 13.53 19.06
C VAL A 97 2.37 12.18 19.59
N LYS A 98 1.70 12.22 20.73
CA LYS A 98 0.91 11.11 21.27
C LYS A 98 -0.57 11.40 21.03
N ALA A 99 -1.24 10.51 20.32
CA ALA A 99 -2.67 10.58 20.04
C ALA A 99 -3.51 10.05 21.21
N GLY A 100 -4.80 10.41 21.23
CA GLY A 100 -5.75 10.05 22.28
C GLY A 100 -5.99 8.55 22.40
N ASN A 101 -5.80 7.83 21.29
CA ASN A 101 -5.83 6.36 21.23
C ASN A 101 -4.52 5.70 21.72
N GLY A 102 -3.55 6.49 22.21
CA GLY A 102 -2.25 6.04 22.72
C GLY A 102 -1.16 5.90 21.65
N GLU A 103 -1.48 6.14 20.38
CA GLU A 103 -0.51 6.00 19.28
C GLU A 103 0.55 7.09 19.30
N LYS A 104 1.75 6.70 18.90
CA LYS A 104 2.88 7.59 18.70
C LYS A 104 3.00 7.89 17.22
N LEU A 105 2.97 9.17 16.86
CA LEU A 105 3.00 9.64 15.47
C LEU A 105 4.02 10.78 15.33
N GLY A 106 4.53 10.99 14.14
CA GLY A 106 5.22 12.20 13.74
C GLY A 106 4.30 13.08 12.90
N LEU A 107 4.42 14.39 13.08
CA LEU A 107 3.72 15.42 12.32
C LEU A 107 4.76 16.38 11.74
N ARG A 108 4.73 16.59 10.42
CA ARG A 108 5.53 17.61 9.73
C ARG A 108 4.65 18.66 9.10
N LEU A 109 5.02 19.92 9.30
CA LEU A 109 4.47 21.08 8.62
C LEU A 109 5.57 21.66 7.73
N ASP A 110 5.32 21.74 6.43
CA ASP A 110 6.15 22.49 5.49
C ASP A 110 5.53 23.88 5.30
N CYS A 111 6.32 24.93 5.40
CA CYS A 111 5.90 26.33 5.38
C CYS A 111 6.61 27.12 4.27
N GLU A 112 5.96 28.20 3.81
CA GLU A 112 6.60 29.19 2.92
C GLU A 112 7.94 29.66 3.52
N SER A 113 8.99 29.74 2.70
CA SER A 113 10.33 30.15 3.16
C SER A 113 10.37 31.60 3.62
N ASN A 114 9.45 32.44 3.14
CA ASN A 114 9.32 33.85 3.52
C ASN A 114 8.06 34.06 4.37
N PRO A 115 8.04 35.10 5.24
CA PRO A 115 6.83 35.52 5.92
C PRO A 115 5.66 35.71 4.93
N PRO A 116 4.43 35.33 5.31
CA PRO A 116 4.02 34.98 6.66
C PRO A 116 4.22 33.51 7.05
N HIS A 117 4.97 32.69 6.28
CA HIS A 117 5.21 31.26 6.55
C HIS A 117 3.94 30.41 6.56
N ARG A 118 3.06 30.59 5.56
CA ARG A 118 1.85 29.75 5.47
C ARG A 118 2.20 28.30 5.19
N ILE A 119 1.35 27.41 5.66
CA ILE A 119 1.49 25.96 5.48
C ILE A 119 1.30 25.66 4.00
N VAL A 120 2.30 25.00 3.42
CA VAL A 120 2.31 24.50 2.04
C VAL A 120 2.32 22.97 2.00
N GLY A 121 2.45 22.31 3.15
CA GLY A 121 2.36 20.86 3.27
C GLY A 121 2.15 20.41 4.70
N VAL A 122 1.37 19.33 4.87
CA VAL A 122 1.18 18.63 6.13
C VAL A 122 1.42 17.15 5.90
N ARG A 123 2.25 16.51 6.73
CA ARG A 123 2.55 15.08 6.67
C ARG A 123 2.46 14.45 8.05
N ILE A 124 1.94 13.23 8.11
CA ILE A 124 1.84 12.43 9.33
C ILE A 124 2.45 11.05 9.04
N ASP A 125 3.31 10.56 9.93
CA ASP A 125 3.93 9.24 9.81
C ASP A 125 3.95 8.52 11.17
N GLN A 126 4.01 7.19 11.19
CA GLN A 126 4.17 6.42 12.43
C GLN A 126 5.62 6.44 12.93
N ASN A 127 6.59 6.65 12.05
CA ASN A 127 8.00 6.83 12.38
C ASN A 127 8.38 8.30 12.18
N PRO A 128 8.46 9.10 13.26
CA PRO A 128 8.78 10.52 13.17
C PRO A 128 10.13 10.85 12.50
N GLU A 129 11.10 9.94 12.55
CA GLU A 129 12.42 10.15 11.95
C GLU A 129 12.36 10.25 10.41
N THR A 130 11.39 9.57 9.77
CA THR A 130 11.18 9.64 8.31
C THR A 130 10.75 11.03 7.83
N LEU A 131 10.22 11.84 8.75
CA LEU A 131 9.75 13.18 8.44
C LEU A 131 10.88 14.22 8.49
N LEU A 132 12.07 13.89 9.00
CA LEU A 132 13.18 14.84 9.09
C LEU A 132 13.75 15.24 7.72
N THR A 133 13.72 14.33 6.75
CA THR A 133 14.29 14.60 5.43
C THR A 133 13.38 15.46 4.57
N GLU A 134 13.89 16.60 4.11
CA GLU A 134 13.22 17.43 3.10
C GLU A 134 13.05 16.63 1.80
N ARG A 135 11.85 16.71 1.21
CA ARG A 135 11.57 16.04 -0.04
C ARG A 135 12.20 16.84 -1.18
N LYS A 136 13.34 16.41 -1.70
CA LYS A 136 13.80 16.90 -3.00
C LYS A 136 12.82 16.39 -4.06
N LYS A 137 12.02 17.31 -4.63
CA LYS A 137 11.16 17.02 -5.77
C LYS A 137 12.06 16.87 -6.99
N VAL A 138 12.41 15.62 -7.31
CA VAL A 138 13.20 15.34 -8.52
C VAL A 138 12.25 15.33 -9.69
N ASP A 139 12.49 16.21 -10.67
CA ASP A 139 11.74 16.18 -11.92
C ASP A 139 12.27 15.06 -12.80
N TYR A 140 11.51 13.97 -12.86
CA TYR A 140 11.84 12.86 -13.73
C TYR A 140 11.37 13.06 -15.17
N SER A 141 10.70 14.17 -15.53
CA SER A 141 10.04 14.33 -16.84
C SER A 141 10.93 14.13 -18.07
N THR A 142 12.24 14.28 -17.92
CA THR A 142 13.26 14.24 -18.99
C THR A 142 13.84 12.84 -19.28
N TYR A 143 13.27 11.76 -18.73
CA TYR A 143 13.76 10.40 -18.98
C TYR A 143 13.66 10.00 -20.47
N THR A 144 14.63 9.28 -21.02
CA THR A 144 14.64 8.91 -22.46
C THR A 144 14.05 7.52 -22.73
N SER A 145 14.05 6.64 -21.74
CA SER A 145 13.50 5.28 -21.77
C SER A 145 13.10 4.84 -20.36
N LEU A 146 12.33 3.75 -20.20
CA LEU A 146 12.03 3.22 -18.87
C LEU A 146 13.29 2.79 -18.11
N LYS A 147 14.35 2.33 -18.82
CA LYS A 147 15.64 2.04 -18.20
C LYS A 147 16.31 3.30 -17.63
N ASP A 148 16.31 4.40 -18.39
CA ASP A 148 16.80 5.69 -17.90
C ASP A 148 15.99 6.19 -16.69
N LEU A 149 14.65 6.02 -16.73
CA LEU A 149 13.80 6.37 -15.59
C LEU A 149 14.12 5.50 -14.35
N ALA A 150 14.23 4.18 -14.53
CA ALA A 150 14.56 3.24 -13.46
C ALA A 150 15.90 3.61 -12.81
N LYS A 151 16.94 3.84 -13.62
CA LYS A 151 18.25 4.30 -13.17
C LYS A 151 18.17 5.58 -12.35
N ARG A 152 17.52 6.63 -12.88
CA ARG A 152 17.43 7.93 -12.20
C ARG A 152 16.73 7.84 -10.85
N ILE A 153 15.61 7.11 -10.78
CA ILE A 153 14.89 6.92 -9.52
C ILE A 153 15.76 6.08 -8.58
N GLN A 154 16.30 4.96 -9.04
CA GLN A 154 17.18 4.07 -8.27
C GLN A 154 18.36 4.82 -7.63
N GLU A 155 19.06 5.66 -8.40
CA GLU A 155 20.16 6.50 -7.91
C GLU A 155 19.68 7.54 -6.90
N THR A 156 18.53 8.17 -7.15
CA THR A 156 17.95 9.19 -6.27
C THR A 156 17.60 8.62 -4.90
N VAL A 157 16.95 7.45 -4.88
CA VAL A 157 16.50 6.80 -3.64
C VAL A 157 17.56 5.87 -3.05
N LYS A 158 18.72 5.74 -3.71
CA LYS A 158 19.83 4.85 -3.32
C LYS A 158 19.39 3.40 -3.10
N ALA A 159 18.43 2.94 -3.89
CA ALA A 159 18.00 1.54 -3.88
C ALA A 159 19.06 0.66 -4.56
N PRO A 160 19.19 -0.64 -4.21
CA PRO A 160 20.11 -1.53 -4.92
C PRO A 160 19.69 -1.73 -6.39
N ALA A 161 18.39 -1.84 -6.65
CA ALA A 161 17.82 -1.95 -7.98
C ALA A 161 16.38 -1.42 -8.06
N MET A 162 15.96 -1.11 -9.28
CA MET A 162 14.59 -0.76 -9.64
C MET A 162 14.17 -1.41 -10.94
N ALA A 163 12.91 -1.83 -11.00
CA ALA A 163 12.23 -2.29 -12.20
C ALA A 163 10.96 -1.47 -12.44
N ILE A 164 10.71 -1.09 -13.68
CA ILE A 164 9.52 -0.37 -14.12
C ILE A 164 8.97 -1.10 -15.35
N ALA A 165 7.65 -1.26 -15.42
CA ALA A 165 7.01 -1.65 -16.66
C ALA A 165 5.76 -0.82 -16.94
N THR A 166 5.44 -0.67 -18.21
CA THR A 166 4.20 -0.05 -18.66
C THR A 166 3.47 -0.98 -19.60
N TRP A 167 2.15 -0.95 -19.55
CA TRP A 167 1.31 -1.55 -20.59
C TRP A 167 0.44 -0.45 -21.19
N ARG A 168 0.54 -0.24 -22.50
CA ARG A 168 -0.28 0.74 -23.20
C ARG A 168 -0.57 0.25 -24.61
N ASP A 169 -1.83 0.33 -25.01
CA ASP A 169 -2.30 -0.04 -26.35
C ASP A 169 -1.80 -1.44 -26.82
N GLY A 170 -1.82 -2.40 -25.89
CA GLY A 170 -1.40 -3.79 -26.16
C GLY A 170 0.11 -4.02 -26.16
N LYS A 171 0.92 -3.02 -25.83
CA LYS A 171 2.38 -3.11 -25.80
C LYS A 171 2.89 -3.06 -24.37
N LEU A 172 3.76 -4.01 -24.05
CA LEU A 172 4.57 -4.03 -22.83
C LEU A 172 5.90 -3.33 -23.11
N ASP A 173 6.30 -2.41 -22.24
CA ASP A 173 7.65 -1.85 -22.20
C ASP A 173 8.22 -2.02 -20.79
N VAL A 174 9.52 -2.31 -20.68
CA VAL A 174 10.21 -2.65 -19.43
C VAL A 174 11.54 -1.91 -19.33
N GLY A 175 11.84 -1.40 -18.14
CA GLY A 175 13.15 -0.86 -17.80
C GLY A 175 13.60 -1.33 -16.43
N VAL A 176 14.81 -1.87 -16.36
CA VAL A 176 15.44 -2.32 -15.11
C VAL A 176 16.84 -1.73 -14.98
N ASP A 177 17.24 -1.39 -13.76
CA ASP A 177 18.60 -0.93 -13.46
C ASP A 177 19.01 -1.30 -12.02
N GLY A 178 20.33 -1.43 -11.80
CA GLY A 178 20.92 -1.80 -10.50
C GLY A 178 21.32 -3.27 -10.37
N ILE A 179 21.48 -3.73 -9.12
CA ILE A 179 22.03 -5.04 -8.76
C ILE A 179 21.08 -5.90 -7.94
N ARG A 180 21.14 -7.21 -8.14
CA ARG A 180 20.29 -8.20 -7.44
C ARG A 180 20.52 -8.19 -5.93
N LYS A 181 21.76 -7.95 -5.49
CA LYS A 181 22.16 -8.02 -4.08
C LYS A 181 23.29 -7.04 -3.77
N MET A 182 23.12 -6.24 -2.72
CA MET A 182 24.16 -5.35 -2.20
C MET A 182 25.43 -6.14 -1.86
N GLY A 183 26.58 -5.60 -2.24
CA GLY A 183 27.89 -6.25 -2.08
C GLY A 183 28.24 -7.23 -3.21
N THR A 184 27.39 -7.35 -4.23
CA THR A 184 27.67 -8.12 -5.46
C THR A 184 27.65 -7.20 -6.68
N THR A 185 28.05 -7.73 -7.84
CA THR A 185 28.00 -7.03 -9.13
C THR A 185 26.96 -7.62 -10.09
N GLU A 186 26.13 -8.56 -9.62
CA GLU A 186 25.14 -9.24 -10.46
C GLU A 186 24.01 -8.26 -10.81
N PRO A 187 23.86 -7.91 -12.10
CA PRO A 187 22.83 -6.96 -12.52
C PRO A 187 21.44 -7.58 -12.42
N VAL A 188 20.43 -6.75 -12.21
CA VAL A 188 19.04 -7.17 -12.40
C VAL A 188 18.69 -7.28 -13.89
N THR A 189 17.71 -8.13 -14.18
CA THR A 189 17.18 -8.41 -15.52
C THR A 189 15.66 -8.28 -15.51
N ASP A 190 15.03 -8.19 -16.68
CA ASP A 190 13.57 -8.10 -16.80
C ASP A 190 12.86 -9.44 -16.50
N GLU A 191 13.58 -10.57 -16.52
CA GLU A 191 13.07 -11.88 -16.12
C GLU A 191 13.13 -12.13 -14.60
N ASP A 192 13.78 -11.24 -13.84
CA ASP A 192 13.90 -11.38 -12.41
C ASP A 192 12.54 -11.31 -11.70
N ARG A 193 12.38 -12.11 -10.65
CA ARG A 193 11.19 -12.16 -9.81
C ARG A 193 11.35 -11.23 -8.62
N TRP A 194 10.37 -10.37 -8.45
CA TRP A 194 10.32 -9.38 -7.39
C TRP A 194 9.14 -9.69 -6.48
N LEU A 195 9.30 -9.50 -5.17
CA LEU A 195 8.15 -9.57 -4.26
C LEU A 195 7.24 -8.37 -4.50
N VAL A 196 5.96 -8.65 -4.72
CA VAL A 196 4.95 -7.61 -4.95
C VAL A 196 4.30 -7.14 -3.65
N GLY A 197 4.67 -7.73 -2.52
CA GLY A 197 4.09 -7.44 -1.21
C GLY A 197 2.57 -7.47 -1.25
N SER A 198 1.93 -6.51 -0.57
CA SER A 198 0.47 -6.44 -0.45
C SER A 198 -0.33 -6.30 -1.75
N ILE A 199 0.30 -6.08 -2.91
CA ILE A 199 -0.39 -6.22 -4.20
C ILE A 199 -1.00 -7.62 -4.36
N GLY A 200 -0.42 -8.63 -3.72
CA GLY A 200 -0.96 -9.99 -3.72
C GLY A 200 -2.39 -10.09 -3.16
N LYS A 201 -2.87 -9.11 -2.39
CA LYS A 201 -4.28 -9.02 -1.98
C LYS A 201 -5.22 -8.89 -3.16
N SER A 202 -4.87 -8.05 -4.13
CA SER A 202 -5.65 -7.96 -5.37
C SER A 202 -5.78 -9.34 -6.02
N MET A 203 -4.70 -10.12 -6.04
CA MET A 203 -4.65 -11.46 -6.64
C MET A 203 -5.45 -12.49 -5.83
N THR A 204 -5.42 -12.43 -4.50
CA THR A 204 -6.28 -13.24 -3.63
C THR A 204 -7.76 -12.94 -3.86
N SER A 205 -8.13 -11.67 -3.98
CA SER A 205 -9.50 -11.27 -4.28
C SER A 205 -9.94 -11.76 -5.66
N THR A 206 -9.05 -11.68 -6.65
CA THR A 206 -9.26 -12.25 -7.99
C THR A 206 -9.48 -13.77 -7.93
N LEU A 207 -8.68 -14.51 -7.15
CA LEU A 207 -8.89 -15.95 -6.96
C LEU A 207 -10.28 -16.25 -6.39
N ILE A 208 -10.70 -15.55 -5.33
CA ILE A 208 -12.04 -15.74 -4.77
C ILE A 208 -13.13 -15.38 -5.79
N ALA A 209 -12.93 -14.31 -6.55
CA ALA A 209 -13.86 -13.92 -7.59
C ALA A 209 -14.03 -15.00 -8.66
N THR A 210 -13.01 -15.83 -8.95
CA THR A 210 -13.19 -16.97 -9.87
C THR A 210 -14.23 -17.97 -9.34
N PHE A 211 -14.27 -18.21 -8.03
CA PHE A 211 -15.28 -19.07 -7.43
C PHE A 211 -16.66 -18.40 -7.39
N ILE A 212 -16.72 -17.07 -7.31
CA ILE A 212 -17.98 -16.32 -7.38
C ILE A 212 -18.56 -16.38 -8.79
N ASP A 213 -17.75 -16.16 -9.82
CA ASP A 213 -18.16 -16.22 -11.23
C ASP A 213 -18.62 -17.65 -11.62
N GLU A 214 -18.03 -18.68 -11.01
CA GLU A 214 -18.45 -20.09 -11.12
C GLU A 214 -19.71 -20.42 -10.29
N GLY A 215 -20.27 -19.49 -9.51
CA GLY A 215 -21.43 -19.71 -8.64
C GLY A 215 -21.17 -20.58 -7.41
N LYS A 216 -19.90 -20.87 -7.08
CA LYS A 216 -19.50 -21.64 -5.89
C LYS A 216 -19.44 -20.79 -4.61
N LEU A 217 -19.30 -19.48 -4.78
CA LEU A 217 -19.37 -18.48 -3.72
C LEU A 217 -20.28 -17.33 -4.15
N ASN A 218 -20.73 -16.55 -3.19
CA ASN A 218 -21.37 -15.26 -3.43
C ASN A 218 -20.57 -14.16 -2.71
N TRP A 219 -20.63 -12.93 -3.22
CA TRP A 219 -20.07 -11.75 -2.53
C TRP A 219 -20.58 -11.62 -1.09
N THR A 220 -21.83 -12.02 -0.87
CA THR A 220 -22.54 -11.98 0.42
C THR A 220 -22.43 -13.28 1.23
N SER A 221 -21.69 -14.29 0.76
CA SER A 221 -21.44 -15.52 1.54
C SER A 221 -20.81 -15.16 2.88
N LYS A 222 -21.34 -15.72 3.97
CA LYS A 222 -20.97 -15.37 5.33
C LYS A 222 -19.85 -16.27 5.87
N LEU A 223 -18.98 -15.72 6.71
CA LEU A 223 -17.91 -16.50 7.35
C LEU A 223 -18.46 -17.67 8.18
N GLY A 224 -19.58 -17.46 8.90
CA GLY A 224 -20.21 -18.50 9.72
C GLY A 224 -20.66 -19.72 8.92
N ASP A 225 -21.10 -19.52 7.68
CA ASP A 225 -21.55 -20.61 6.81
C ASP A 225 -20.36 -21.34 6.16
N LEU A 226 -19.36 -20.57 5.73
CA LEU A 226 -18.17 -21.09 5.03
C LEU A 226 -17.20 -21.82 5.96
N LEU A 227 -17.12 -21.40 7.23
CA LEU A 227 -16.16 -21.86 8.22
C LEU A 227 -16.85 -22.45 9.47
N LYS A 228 -17.97 -23.15 9.27
CA LYS A 228 -18.83 -23.69 10.34
C LYS A 228 -18.12 -24.63 11.34
N ASP A 229 -17.02 -25.24 10.94
CA ASP A 229 -16.17 -26.13 11.75
C ASP A 229 -15.04 -25.40 12.49
N ILE A 230 -14.90 -24.09 12.30
CA ILE A 230 -13.91 -23.26 12.98
C ILE A 230 -14.59 -22.51 14.12
N PRO A 231 -14.15 -22.70 15.38
CA PRO A 231 -14.61 -21.85 16.48
C PRO A 231 -14.32 -20.38 16.18
N MET A 232 -15.35 -19.55 16.29
CA MET A 232 -15.27 -18.11 16.01
C MET A 232 -16.13 -17.30 16.96
N ASN A 233 -15.70 -16.07 17.23
CA ASN A 233 -16.50 -15.05 17.90
C ASN A 233 -17.80 -14.82 17.11
N ALA A 234 -18.94 -14.76 17.80
CA ALA A 234 -20.26 -14.61 17.19
C ALA A 234 -20.36 -13.37 16.29
N ALA A 235 -19.62 -12.30 16.60
CA ALA A 235 -19.60 -11.08 15.81
C ALA A 235 -19.04 -11.26 14.38
N TYR A 236 -18.27 -12.32 14.12
CA TYR A 236 -17.77 -12.61 12.78
C TYR A 236 -18.72 -13.45 11.92
N LYS A 237 -19.74 -14.09 12.52
CA LYS A 237 -20.60 -15.06 11.80
C LYS A 237 -21.29 -14.44 10.60
N ASP A 238 -21.76 -13.21 10.72
CA ASP A 238 -22.47 -12.47 9.65
C ASP A 238 -21.55 -11.65 8.73
N VAL A 239 -20.24 -11.67 8.97
CA VAL A 239 -19.29 -10.97 8.09
C VAL A 239 -19.27 -11.65 6.74
N THR A 240 -19.38 -10.88 5.66
CA THR A 240 -19.39 -11.42 4.29
C THR A 240 -18.00 -11.49 3.69
N VAL A 241 -17.80 -12.36 2.71
CA VAL A 241 -16.57 -12.44 1.89
C VAL A 241 -16.21 -11.07 1.33
N GLU A 242 -17.18 -10.33 0.77
CA GLU A 242 -16.95 -9.00 0.24
C GLU A 242 -16.49 -8.00 1.32
N GLN A 243 -17.08 -8.04 2.51
CA GLN A 243 -16.61 -7.19 3.62
C GLN A 243 -15.17 -7.51 4.01
N VAL A 244 -14.74 -8.77 3.97
CA VAL A 244 -13.34 -9.12 4.24
C VAL A 244 -12.42 -8.59 3.15
N MET A 245 -12.79 -8.76 1.87
CA MET A 245 -11.99 -8.23 0.73
C MET A 245 -11.77 -6.72 0.79
N GLN A 246 -12.77 -5.99 1.29
CA GLN A 246 -12.74 -4.53 1.38
C GLN A 246 -12.28 -4.00 2.76
N HIS A 247 -11.73 -4.87 3.62
CA HIS A 247 -11.26 -4.52 4.97
C HIS A 247 -12.35 -3.95 5.89
N LEU A 248 -13.60 -4.36 5.69
CA LEU A 248 -14.77 -3.96 6.49
C LEU A 248 -15.19 -5.04 7.50
N GLY A 249 -14.44 -6.14 7.62
CA GLY A 249 -14.81 -7.25 8.50
C GLY A 249 -14.63 -7.01 10.00
N GLY A 250 -14.07 -5.87 10.43
CA GLY A 250 -13.70 -5.64 11.84
C GLY A 250 -12.54 -6.54 12.34
N ILE A 251 -11.84 -7.19 11.40
CA ILE A 251 -10.78 -8.16 11.67
C ILE A 251 -9.49 -7.40 12.03
N PRO A 252 -8.79 -7.75 13.13
CA PRO A 252 -7.54 -7.11 13.50
C PRO A 252 -6.51 -7.18 12.37
N GLN A 253 -5.67 -6.15 12.23
CA GLN A 253 -4.76 -6.07 11.09
C GLN A 253 -3.79 -7.25 11.02
N ASP A 254 -3.13 -7.48 12.15
CA ASP A 254 -2.13 -8.48 12.39
C ASP A 254 -1.82 -8.44 13.89
N MET A 255 -1.90 -9.57 14.59
CA MET A 255 -1.59 -9.65 16.02
C MET A 255 -0.12 -10.04 16.28
N GLY A 256 0.73 -10.01 15.25
CA GLY A 256 2.18 -9.95 15.40
C GLY A 256 2.92 -10.73 14.31
N TYR A 257 3.23 -10.08 13.19
CA TYR A 257 4.32 -10.44 12.27
C TYR A 257 5.69 -10.27 12.95
N THR A 258 5.86 -10.88 14.10
CA THR A 258 7.18 -11.23 14.61
C THR A 258 7.28 -12.73 14.47
N GLY A 259 8.43 -13.22 14.01
CA GLY A 259 8.71 -14.66 13.95
C GLY A 259 8.28 -15.43 15.21
N PRO A 260 8.51 -14.88 16.43
CA PRO A 260 8.07 -15.50 17.68
C PRO A 260 6.55 -15.67 17.84
N THR A 261 5.73 -14.68 17.53
CA THR A 261 4.26 -14.79 17.69
C THR A 261 3.68 -15.81 16.70
N VAL A 262 4.15 -15.80 15.45
CA VAL A 262 3.71 -16.78 14.45
C VAL A 262 4.18 -18.19 14.84
N ALA A 263 5.44 -18.34 15.29
CA ALA A 263 5.94 -19.62 15.80
C ALA A 263 5.10 -20.14 16.98
N LYS A 264 4.62 -19.27 17.87
CA LYS A 264 3.73 -19.66 18.98
C LYS A 264 2.38 -20.19 18.50
N ILE A 265 1.80 -19.60 17.45
CA ILE A 265 0.49 -19.99 16.90
C ILE A 265 0.60 -21.28 16.09
N VAL A 266 1.66 -21.43 15.30
CA VAL A 266 1.80 -22.53 14.33
C VAL A 266 2.63 -23.70 14.88
N GLY A 267 3.38 -23.50 15.95
CA GLY A 267 4.25 -24.52 16.55
C GLY A 267 5.23 -25.10 15.54
N ALA A 268 5.27 -26.43 15.45
CA ALA A 268 6.14 -27.19 14.55
C ALA A 268 5.51 -27.50 13.18
N LEU A 269 4.35 -26.90 12.84
CA LEU A 269 3.70 -27.10 11.55
C LEU A 269 4.63 -26.67 10.41
N LYS A 270 4.64 -27.48 9.34
CA LYS A 270 5.41 -27.22 8.11
C LYS A 270 4.53 -27.11 6.87
N ASP A 271 3.33 -27.68 6.91
CA ASP A 271 2.38 -27.62 5.81
C ASP A 271 1.74 -26.21 5.73
N PRO A 272 1.82 -25.52 4.57
CA PRO A 272 1.28 -24.16 4.43
C PRO A 272 -0.23 -24.06 4.69
N THR A 273 -0.99 -25.08 4.30
CA THR A 273 -2.45 -25.15 4.49
C THR A 273 -2.79 -25.25 5.98
N ALA A 274 -2.11 -26.15 6.71
CA ALA A 274 -2.28 -26.30 8.14
C ALA A 274 -1.83 -25.06 8.93
N ILE A 275 -0.74 -24.41 8.51
CA ILE A 275 -0.27 -23.15 9.10
C ILE A 275 -1.36 -22.07 8.97
N ARG A 276 -1.91 -21.87 7.76
CA ARG A 276 -3.00 -20.92 7.52
C ARG A 276 -4.24 -21.25 8.34
N ALA A 277 -4.66 -22.51 8.39
CA ALA A 277 -5.81 -22.93 9.16
C ALA A 277 -5.64 -22.66 10.67
N SER A 278 -4.45 -22.93 11.24
CA SER A 278 -4.15 -22.63 12.64
C SER A 278 -4.25 -21.12 12.94
N TYR A 279 -3.69 -20.29 12.06
CA TYR A 279 -3.74 -18.84 12.20
C TYR A 279 -5.17 -18.28 12.06
N VAL A 280 -5.95 -18.76 11.08
CA VAL A 280 -7.34 -18.35 10.89
C VAL A 280 -8.19 -18.69 12.12
N LYS A 281 -8.00 -19.88 12.70
CA LYS A 281 -8.67 -20.28 13.94
C LYS A 281 -8.33 -19.34 15.10
N ASP A 282 -7.06 -18.98 15.27
CA ASP A 282 -6.63 -18.05 16.32
C ASP A 282 -7.25 -16.65 16.13
N ILE A 283 -7.24 -16.11 14.91
CA ILE A 283 -7.81 -14.80 14.60
C ILE A 283 -9.31 -14.74 14.83
N LEU A 284 -10.06 -15.74 14.33
CA LEU A 284 -11.52 -15.75 14.44
C LEU A 284 -12.03 -15.93 15.87
N ASN A 285 -11.21 -16.43 16.80
CA ASN A 285 -11.56 -16.52 18.22
C ASN A 285 -11.38 -15.22 19.01
N ARG A 286 -10.73 -14.20 18.43
CA ARG A 286 -10.52 -12.90 19.09
C ARG A 286 -11.72 -11.97 18.93
N ASP A 287 -11.78 -10.94 19.77
CA ASP A 287 -12.76 -9.88 19.62
C ASP A 287 -12.46 -9.02 18.37
N PRO A 288 -13.50 -8.56 17.64
CA PRO A 288 -13.35 -7.59 16.57
C PRO A 288 -12.82 -6.24 17.08
N ILE A 289 -12.03 -5.54 16.25
CA ILE A 289 -11.50 -4.19 16.55
C ILE A 289 -12.52 -3.06 16.28
N GLY A 290 -13.78 -3.43 16.12
CA GLY A 290 -14.92 -2.58 15.81
C GLY A 290 -16.05 -3.42 15.22
N LYS A 291 -17.26 -2.86 15.17
CA LYS A 291 -18.40 -3.55 14.56
C LYS A 291 -18.15 -3.72 13.04
N PRO A 292 -18.28 -4.95 12.51
CA PRO A 292 -18.14 -5.17 11.08
C PRO A 292 -19.06 -4.29 10.24
N GLY A 293 -18.57 -3.84 9.09
CA GLY A 293 -19.23 -2.91 8.18
C GLY A 293 -19.08 -1.42 8.56
N GLN A 294 -18.74 -1.08 9.81
CA GLN A 294 -18.77 0.31 10.27
C GLN A 294 -17.56 1.15 9.85
N LYS A 295 -16.36 0.57 9.81
CA LYS A 295 -15.12 1.27 9.45
C LYS A 295 -14.19 0.35 8.68
N MET A 296 -13.44 0.94 7.76
CA MET A 296 -12.35 0.24 7.08
C MET A 296 -11.18 0.11 8.06
N ALA A 297 -10.66 -1.10 8.20
CA ALA A 297 -9.46 -1.39 8.97
C ALA A 297 -8.62 -2.40 8.20
N TYR A 298 -7.59 -1.91 7.51
CA TYR A 298 -6.71 -2.73 6.67
C TYR A 298 -6.20 -3.96 7.44
N SER A 299 -6.44 -5.16 6.91
CA SER A 299 -6.13 -6.41 7.59
C SER A 299 -5.47 -7.45 6.69
N ASN A 300 -4.25 -7.81 7.08
CA ASN A 300 -3.55 -8.95 6.50
C ASN A 300 -4.18 -10.27 6.97
N ALA A 301 -4.64 -10.32 8.22
CA ALA A 301 -5.34 -11.48 8.76
C ALA A 301 -6.68 -11.75 8.04
N GLY A 302 -7.39 -10.71 7.61
CA GLY A 302 -8.58 -10.83 6.75
C GLY A 302 -8.25 -11.54 5.44
N TYR A 303 -7.12 -11.21 4.81
CA TYR A 303 -6.70 -11.90 3.58
C TYR A 303 -6.21 -13.33 3.83
N ALA A 304 -5.65 -13.64 4.99
CA ALA A 304 -5.38 -15.03 5.38
C ALA A 304 -6.68 -15.85 5.51
N ILE A 305 -7.76 -15.25 6.01
CA ILE A 305 -9.10 -15.86 6.04
C ILE A 305 -9.60 -16.11 4.60
N LEU A 306 -9.47 -15.15 3.69
CA LEU A 306 -9.84 -15.33 2.28
C LEU A 306 -9.05 -16.47 1.62
N SER A 307 -7.73 -16.52 1.82
CA SER A 307 -6.90 -17.61 1.31
C SER A 307 -7.33 -18.97 1.84
N HIS A 308 -7.72 -19.06 3.12
CA HIS A 308 -8.27 -20.29 3.67
C HIS A 308 -9.65 -20.66 3.11
N ILE A 309 -10.53 -19.67 2.88
CA ILE A 309 -11.82 -19.89 2.18
C ILE A 309 -11.58 -20.45 0.77
N ALA A 310 -10.60 -19.91 0.04
CA ALA A 310 -10.24 -20.42 -1.29
C ALA A 310 -9.83 -21.91 -1.24
N GLU A 311 -9.00 -22.31 -0.27
CA GLU A 311 -8.61 -23.73 -0.07
C GLU A 311 -9.83 -24.61 0.21
N ARG A 312 -10.75 -24.13 1.06
CA ARG A 312 -11.94 -24.88 1.47
C ARG A 312 -12.92 -25.08 0.32
N VAL A 313 -13.09 -24.08 -0.53
CA VAL A 313 -13.98 -24.14 -1.70
C VAL A 313 -13.32 -24.89 -2.87
N GLY A 314 -12.04 -24.60 -3.12
CA GLY A 314 -11.27 -25.17 -4.23
C GLY A 314 -10.73 -26.58 -3.97
N LYS A 315 -10.72 -27.05 -2.72
CA LYS A 315 -10.19 -28.36 -2.29
C LYS A 315 -8.75 -28.62 -2.74
N LYS A 316 -7.95 -27.56 -2.81
CA LYS A 316 -6.54 -27.58 -3.20
C LYS A 316 -5.76 -26.54 -2.36
N PRO A 317 -4.44 -26.69 -2.20
CA PRO A 317 -3.61 -25.66 -1.56
C PRO A 317 -3.76 -24.30 -2.26
N PHE A 318 -3.72 -23.22 -1.48
CA PHE A 318 -3.87 -21.85 -1.99
C PHE A 318 -2.89 -21.54 -3.12
N GLU A 319 -1.63 -21.96 -2.98
CA GLU A 319 -0.57 -21.74 -3.96
C GLU A 319 -0.89 -22.41 -5.32
N GLN A 320 -1.47 -23.61 -5.28
CA GLN A 320 -1.91 -24.31 -6.49
C GLN A 320 -3.11 -23.61 -7.13
N LEU A 321 -4.07 -23.16 -6.33
CA LEU A 321 -5.23 -22.42 -6.81
C LEU A 321 -4.83 -21.09 -7.47
N MET A 322 -3.90 -20.35 -6.86
CA MET A 322 -3.33 -19.13 -7.44
C MET A 322 -2.72 -19.38 -8.81
N LYS A 323 -1.90 -20.44 -8.93
CA LYS A 323 -1.28 -20.81 -10.21
C LYS A 323 -2.32 -21.14 -11.27
N GLU A 324 -3.23 -22.08 -10.97
CA GLU A 324 -4.18 -22.62 -11.94
C GLU A 324 -5.25 -21.60 -12.36
N ARG A 325 -5.66 -20.70 -11.46
CA ARG A 325 -6.84 -19.84 -11.66
C ARG A 325 -6.51 -18.37 -11.90
N VAL A 326 -5.32 -17.92 -11.53
CA VAL A 326 -4.91 -16.51 -11.68
C VAL A 326 -3.70 -16.39 -12.61
N PHE A 327 -2.63 -17.15 -12.38
CA PHE A 327 -1.38 -16.95 -13.12
C PHE A 327 -1.39 -17.57 -14.52
N ASP A 328 -1.72 -18.86 -14.62
CA ASP A 328 -1.69 -19.60 -15.88
C ASP A 328 -2.69 -19.04 -16.92
N PRO A 329 -3.95 -18.73 -16.58
CA PRO A 329 -4.93 -18.27 -17.57
C PRO A 329 -4.57 -16.95 -18.25
N ILE A 330 -3.73 -16.12 -17.62
CA ILE A 330 -3.33 -14.81 -18.13
C ILE A 330 -1.84 -14.75 -18.54
N GLY A 331 -1.16 -15.91 -18.52
CA GLY A 331 0.22 -16.04 -18.99
C GLY A 331 1.28 -15.42 -18.08
N MET A 332 1.05 -15.36 -16.77
CA MET A 332 2.05 -14.95 -15.78
C MET A 332 3.03 -16.08 -15.45
N THR A 333 3.84 -16.48 -16.43
CA THR A 333 4.72 -17.67 -16.34
C THR A 333 5.82 -17.58 -15.27
N SER A 334 6.19 -16.36 -14.86
CA SER A 334 7.18 -16.10 -13.80
C SER A 334 6.56 -15.96 -12.41
N ALA A 335 5.23 -15.98 -12.29
CA ALA A 335 4.59 -15.82 -10.99
C ALA A 335 4.69 -17.08 -10.13
N LEU A 336 4.93 -16.91 -8.84
CA LEU A 336 4.87 -17.96 -7.83
C LEU A 336 4.48 -17.41 -6.45
N CYS A 337 4.04 -18.31 -5.58
CA CYS A 337 3.91 -18.05 -4.15
C CYS A 337 5.20 -18.48 -3.44
N GLY A 338 5.92 -17.53 -2.85
CA GLY A 338 7.22 -17.75 -2.22
C GLY A 338 8.12 -16.53 -2.29
N MET A 339 9.23 -16.57 -1.56
CA MET A 339 10.23 -15.49 -1.53
C MET A 339 11.34 -15.75 -2.58
N PRO A 340 11.64 -14.80 -3.48
CA PRO A 340 12.79 -14.85 -4.36
C PRO A 340 14.09 -14.58 -3.58
N GLY A 341 15.23 -15.00 -4.12
CA GLY A 341 16.55 -14.75 -3.52
C GLY A 341 16.87 -15.56 -2.26
N ASP A 342 15.98 -16.44 -1.79
CA ASP A 342 16.31 -17.42 -0.74
C ASP A 342 16.98 -18.64 -1.36
N ASP A 343 18.31 -18.76 -1.20
CA ASP A 343 19.13 -19.86 -1.71
C ASP A 343 18.69 -21.25 -1.21
N GLY A 344 17.84 -21.31 -0.18
CA GLY A 344 17.22 -22.54 0.33
C GLY A 344 16.00 -23.04 -0.48
N MET A 345 15.49 -22.24 -1.42
CA MET A 345 14.35 -22.60 -2.27
C MET A 345 14.79 -22.74 -3.74
N PRO A 346 14.28 -23.73 -4.51
CA PRO A 346 14.63 -23.90 -5.93
C PRO A 346 14.39 -22.66 -6.80
N SER A 347 13.47 -21.79 -6.40
CA SER A 347 13.15 -20.53 -7.05
C SER A 347 14.06 -19.34 -6.67
N GLY A 348 15.01 -19.50 -5.75
CA GLY A 348 15.77 -18.39 -5.17
C GLY A 348 17.16 -18.15 -5.75
N LYS A 349 17.80 -19.16 -6.36
CA LYS A 349 19.15 -19.00 -6.93
C LYS A 349 19.16 -18.03 -8.11
N GLY A 350 20.05 -17.03 -8.04
CA GLY A 350 20.20 -16.03 -9.10
C GLY A 350 19.02 -15.09 -9.24
N GLN A 351 18.25 -14.86 -8.16
CA GLN A 351 17.14 -13.90 -8.13
C GLN A 351 17.46 -12.70 -7.23
N PRO A 352 16.79 -11.54 -7.42
CA PRO A 352 16.97 -10.38 -6.55
C PRO A 352 16.72 -10.72 -5.09
N HIS A 353 17.59 -10.23 -4.23
CA HIS A 353 17.39 -10.25 -2.78
C HIS A 353 16.66 -8.98 -2.37
N GLY A 354 15.77 -9.09 -1.38
CA GLY A 354 15.22 -7.94 -0.71
C GLY A 354 16.23 -7.34 0.26
N HIS A 355 16.14 -6.04 0.53
CA HIS A 355 17.03 -5.32 1.42
C HIS A 355 16.26 -4.53 2.47
N PHE A 356 16.69 -4.56 3.73
CA PHE A 356 16.18 -3.63 4.73
C PHE A 356 16.83 -2.26 4.51
N SER A 357 16.06 -1.18 4.65
CA SER A 357 16.63 0.15 4.80
C SER A 357 17.47 0.21 6.07
N ALA A 358 18.64 0.85 6.00
CA ALA A 358 19.47 1.13 7.16
C ALA A 358 20.23 2.45 6.96
N LYS A 359 20.64 3.07 8.09
CA LYS A 359 21.34 4.36 8.10
C LYS A 359 22.60 4.39 7.22
N GLU A 360 23.31 3.28 7.15
CA GLU A 360 24.55 3.13 6.36
C GLU A 360 24.30 2.68 4.91
N GLY A 361 23.04 2.54 4.51
CA GLY A 361 22.62 2.03 3.21
C GLY A 361 21.92 0.66 3.30
N PRO A 362 21.27 0.22 2.21
CA PRO A 362 20.49 -1.01 2.21
C PRO A 362 21.32 -2.24 2.55
N ARG A 363 20.76 -3.16 3.36
CA ARG A 363 21.41 -4.42 3.73
C ARG A 363 20.57 -5.61 3.31
N PRO A 364 21.16 -6.68 2.71
CA PRO A 364 20.39 -7.84 2.30
C PRO A 364 19.61 -8.44 3.47
N GLY A 365 18.29 -8.57 3.30
CA GLY A 365 17.39 -9.18 4.25
C GLY A 365 17.21 -10.67 3.97
N LYS A 366 16.89 -11.44 5.00
CA LYS A 366 16.37 -12.79 4.87
C LYS A 366 15.02 -12.88 5.54
N MET A 367 14.01 -13.34 4.82
CA MET A 367 12.75 -13.80 5.38
C MET A 367 12.66 -15.31 5.24
N GLY A 368 12.41 -16.02 6.33
CA GLY A 368 12.34 -17.47 6.32
C GLY A 368 11.41 -18.03 7.40
N GLY A 369 11.14 -19.33 7.30
CA GLY A 369 10.32 -20.08 8.25
C GLY A 369 8.80 -19.91 8.04
N PRO A 370 7.97 -20.25 9.05
CA PRO A 370 6.51 -20.23 8.94
C PRO A 370 5.90 -18.86 8.56
N LEU A 371 6.65 -17.78 8.81
CA LEU A 371 6.29 -16.43 8.37
C LEU A 371 6.13 -16.33 6.85
N THR A 372 6.90 -17.09 6.06
CA THR A 372 6.81 -17.07 4.60
C THR A 372 5.45 -17.58 4.13
N HIS A 373 4.97 -18.70 4.69
CA HIS A 373 3.66 -19.26 4.33
C HIS A 373 2.50 -18.37 4.79
N MET A 374 2.67 -17.69 5.92
CA MET A 374 1.71 -16.69 6.39
C MET A 374 1.68 -15.45 5.51
N ALA A 375 2.86 -14.98 5.07
CA ALA A 375 2.96 -13.87 4.13
C ALA A 375 2.28 -14.21 2.80
N VAL A 376 2.47 -15.43 2.27
CA VAL A 376 1.74 -15.92 1.09
C VAL A 376 0.22 -15.80 1.29
N GLY A 377 -0.30 -16.38 2.38
CA GLY A 377 -1.74 -16.38 2.68
C GLY A 377 -2.33 -14.98 2.91
N ALA A 378 -1.53 -14.03 3.40
CA ALA A 378 -1.95 -12.64 3.59
C ALA A 378 -1.82 -11.76 2.34
N GLY A 379 -1.46 -12.36 1.19
CA GLY A 379 -1.23 -11.66 -0.07
C GLY A 379 0.04 -10.83 -0.07
N GLY A 380 1.07 -11.22 0.68
CA GLY A 380 2.39 -10.57 0.78
C GLY A 380 3.56 -11.42 0.27
N GLY A 381 3.37 -12.72 0.06
CA GLY A 381 4.40 -13.68 -0.38
C GLY A 381 4.25 -14.11 -1.83
N ILE A 382 3.93 -13.20 -2.75
CA ILE A 382 3.85 -13.49 -4.18
C ILE A 382 5.00 -12.79 -4.88
N ALA A 383 5.70 -13.53 -5.74
CA ALA A 383 6.80 -13.01 -6.54
C ALA A 383 6.53 -13.24 -8.04
N CYS A 384 6.83 -12.24 -8.86
CA CYS A 384 6.75 -12.32 -10.32
C CYS A 384 7.69 -11.32 -10.98
N SER A 385 7.92 -11.46 -12.29
CA SER A 385 8.58 -10.43 -13.07
C SER A 385 7.74 -9.17 -13.17
N ILE A 386 8.42 -8.03 -13.38
CA ILE A 386 7.75 -6.75 -13.57
C ILE A 386 6.80 -6.77 -14.78
N GLY A 387 7.17 -7.52 -15.83
CA GLY A 387 6.35 -7.72 -17.02
C GLY A 387 5.06 -8.50 -16.73
N ASP A 388 5.14 -9.57 -15.94
CA ASP A 388 3.95 -10.34 -15.55
C ASP A 388 3.02 -9.53 -14.62
N LEU A 389 3.58 -8.69 -13.74
CA LEU A 389 2.77 -7.78 -12.94
C LEU A 389 2.03 -6.75 -13.82
N ALA A 390 2.69 -6.19 -14.84
CA ALA A 390 2.06 -5.30 -15.81
C ALA A 390 0.94 -6.01 -16.60
N LYS A 391 1.14 -7.27 -17.02
CA LYS A 391 0.11 -8.09 -17.67
C LYS A 391 -1.11 -8.28 -16.78
N TYR A 392 -0.91 -8.58 -15.50
CA TYR A 392 -2.01 -8.73 -14.53
C TYR A 392 -2.83 -7.45 -14.40
N ALA A 393 -2.18 -6.31 -14.24
CA ALA A 393 -2.87 -5.02 -14.18
C ALA A 393 -3.58 -4.68 -15.51
N ALA A 394 -2.98 -5.00 -16.65
CA ALA A 394 -3.59 -4.82 -17.97
C ALA A 394 -4.82 -5.71 -18.15
N TRP A 395 -4.77 -6.96 -17.69
CA TRP A 395 -5.91 -7.88 -17.72
C TRP A 395 -7.10 -7.32 -16.92
N HIS A 396 -6.85 -6.80 -15.72
CA HIS A 396 -7.88 -6.12 -14.94
C HIS A 396 -8.42 -4.86 -15.62
N MET A 397 -7.53 -4.00 -16.16
CA MET A 397 -7.93 -2.79 -16.87
C MET A 397 -8.83 -3.11 -18.07
N ASN A 398 -8.44 -4.09 -18.90
CA ASN A 398 -9.20 -4.50 -20.08
C ASN A 398 -10.57 -5.07 -19.69
N GLY A 399 -10.63 -5.95 -18.68
CA GLY A 399 -11.88 -6.47 -18.15
C GLY A 399 -12.78 -5.38 -17.56
N PHE A 400 -12.19 -4.42 -16.84
CA PHE A 400 -12.90 -3.26 -16.30
C PHE A 400 -13.51 -2.38 -17.40
N LEU A 401 -12.78 -2.18 -18.50
CA LEU A 401 -13.25 -1.51 -19.72
C LEU A 401 -14.30 -2.32 -20.50
N GLY A 402 -14.66 -3.52 -20.05
CA GLY A 402 -15.69 -4.36 -20.67
C GLY A 402 -15.17 -5.27 -21.80
N GLN A 403 -13.86 -5.39 -21.97
CA GLN A 403 -13.28 -6.36 -22.90
C GLN A 403 -13.43 -7.78 -22.35
N THR A 404 -13.53 -8.76 -23.25
CA THR A 404 -13.48 -10.18 -22.88
C THR A 404 -12.06 -10.54 -22.48
N VAL A 405 -11.92 -11.13 -21.29
CA VAL A 405 -10.64 -11.59 -20.76
C VAL A 405 -10.78 -13.02 -20.23
N PRO A 406 -9.72 -13.83 -20.22
CA PRO A 406 -9.81 -15.21 -19.75
C PRO A 406 -10.08 -15.28 -18.24
N GLY A 407 -10.97 -16.18 -17.82
CA GLY A 407 -11.13 -16.60 -16.42
C GLY A 407 -12.14 -15.81 -15.57
N LEU A 408 -12.54 -14.59 -15.96
CA LEU A 408 -13.57 -13.81 -15.26
C LEU A 408 -14.44 -13.00 -16.22
N SER A 409 -15.72 -12.88 -15.89
CA SER A 409 -16.63 -11.94 -16.54
C SER A 409 -16.26 -10.48 -16.26
N SER A 410 -16.51 -9.59 -17.21
CA SER A 410 -16.30 -8.15 -17.03
C SER A 410 -17.16 -7.57 -15.90
N ALA A 411 -18.33 -8.16 -15.61
CA ALA A 411 -19.18 -7.77 -14.49
C ALA A 411 -18.49 -8.05 -13.15
N THR A 412 -17.91 -9.23 -12.99
CA THR A 412 -17.15 -9.61 -11.80
C THR A 412 -15.89 -8.77 -11.63
N ILE A 413 -15.16 -8.47 -12.72
CA ILE A 413 -14.02 -7.54 -12.67
C ILE A 413 -14.44 -6.13 -12.26
N LYS A 414 -15.53 -5.60 -12.83
CA LYS A 414 -16.07 -4.30 -12.39
C LYS A 414 -16.44 -4.30 -10.90
N ARG A 415 -16.99 -5.41 -10.39
CA ARG A 415 -17.30 -5.52 -8.96
C ARG A 415 -16.05 -5.55 -8.07
N LEU A 416 -14.97 -6.24 -8.48
CA LEU A 416 -13.68 -6.20 -7.79
C LEU A 416 -13.14 -4.77 -7.61
N HIS A 417 -13.43 -3.90 -8.57
CA HIS A 417 -13.04 -2.48 -8.60
C HIS A 417 -14.08 -1.52 -8.04
N THR A 418 -15.19 -2.02 -7.48
CA THR A 418 -16.27 -1.19 -6.93
C THR A 418 -16.23 -1.20 -5.39
N PRO A 419 -15.88 -0.06 -4.77
CA PRO A 419 -15.86 0.03 -3.32
C PRO A 419 -17.29 0.10 -2.75
N MET A 420 -17.52 -0.53 -1.60
CA MET A 420 -18.76 -0.44 -0.81
C MET A 420 -18.91 0.93 -0.16
N ARG A 421 -17.79 1.65 0.04
CA ARG A 421 -17.77 2.99 0.62
C ARG A 421 -16.57 3.78 0.16
N LYS A 422 -16.69 5.10 0.22
CA LYS A 422 -15.57 6.05 0.09
C LYS A 422 -15.33 6.73 1.44
N ASP A 423 -14.10 7.11 1.72
CA ASP A 423 -13.78 7.97 2.85
C ASP A 423 -14.04 9.46 2.51
N ALA A 424 -13.85 10.37 3.47
CA ALA A 424 -14.11 11.80 3.23
C ALA A 424 -13.14 12.44 2.24
N ARG A 425 -12.02 11.80 1.89
CA ARG A 425 -11.11 12.23 0.81
C ARG A 425 -11.59 11.77 -0.57
N GLY A 426 -12.68 11.00 -0.63
CA GLY A 426 -13.12 10.32 -1.85
C GLY A 426 -12.25 9.12 -2.20
N GLU A 427 -11.26 8.78 -1.37
CA GLU A 427 -10.45 7.57 -1.51
C GLU A 427 -11.31 6.36 -1.14
N ALA A 428 -11.12 5.27 -1.87
CA ALA A 428 -11.93 4.10 -1.67
C ALA A 428 -11.09 2.84 -1.84
N TYR A 429 -11.43 1.83 -1.05
CA TYR A 429 -10.82 0.50 -1.16
C TYR A 429 -11.90 -0.50 -1.55
N ALA A 430 -11.70 -1.15 -2.69
CA ALA A 430 -12.54 -2.21 -3.20
C ALA A 430 -11.94 -3.57 -2.84
N ALA A 431 -12.16 -4.61 -3.64
CA ALA A 431 -11.71 -5.96 -3.30
C ALA A 431 -10.23 -6.16 -3.62
N GLY A 432 -9.35 -5.62 -2.78
CA GLY A 432 -7.90 -5.67 -2.97
C GLY A 432 -7.35 -4.58 -3.88
N TRP A 433 -8.13 -3.52 -4.11
CA TRP A 433 -7.79 -2.42 -5.00
C TRP A 433 -8.10 -1.08 -4.35
N SER A 434 -7.13 -0.18 -4.39
CA SER A 434 -7.32 1.25 -4.16
C SER A 434 -7.98 1.85 -5.39
N VAL A 435 -8.99 2.68 -5.19
CA VAL A 435 -9.82 3.25 -6.26
C VAL A 435 -9.90 4.76 -6.09
N GLY A 436 -9.45 5.47 -7.12
CA GLY A 436 -9.42 6.91 -7.19
C GLY A 436 -8.32 7.55 -6.34
N THR A 437 -7.87 8.71 -6.81
CA THR A 437 -6.98 9.64 -6.10
C THR A 437 -7.40 11.07 -6.44
N GLU A 438 -6.95 12.06 -5.67
CA GLU A 438 -7.20 13.47 -6.00
C GLU A 438 -6.67 13.84 -7.41
N ALA A 439 -5.49 13.33 -7.79
CA ALA A 439 -4.88 13.64 -9.09
C ALA A 439 -5.42 12.80 -10.26
N SER A 440 -6.00 11.62 -9.98
CA SER A 440 -6.64 10.75 -10.96
C SER A 440 -7.80 10.00 -10.30
N PRO A 441 -9.01 10.58 -10.30
CA PRO A 441 -10.20 10.01 -9.63
C PRO A 441 -10.65 8.64 -10.17
N ASP A 442 -10.11 8.24 -11.31
CA ASP A 442 -10.37 7.01 -12.04
C ASP A 442 -9.20 6.01 -12.02
N ALA A 443 -8.12 6.30 -11.28
CA ALA A 443 -7.02 5.36 -11.14
C ALA A 443 -7.41 4.17 -10.26
N HIS A 444 -6.90 2.99 -10.62
CA HIS A 444 -7.06 1.78 -9.84
C HIS A 444 -5.67 1.19 -9.57
N GLY A 445 -5.37 0.83 -8.33
CA GLY A 445 -4.04 0.33 -8.01
C GLY A 445 -3.89 -0.28 -6.64
N HIS A 446 -2.68 -0.70 -6.32
CA HIS A 446 -2.31 -1.15 -5.00
C HIS A 446 -0.80 -1.02 -4.83
N ASN A 447 -0.36 -0.70 -3.61
CA ASN A 447 1.06 -0.71 -3.25
C ASN A 447 1.41 -1.95 -2.43
N GLY A 448 2.68 -2.30 -2.35
CA GLY A 448 3.10 -3.50 -1.66
C GLY A 448 4.45 -3.34 -1.00
N SER A 449 4.56 -3.81 0.23
CA SER A 449 5.86 -4.07 0.85
C SER A 449 5.76 -5.29 1.75
N ASP A 450 6.88 -5.97 1.86
CA ASP A 450 7.18 -7.07 2.78
C ASP A 450 8.29 -6.67 3.79
N GLY A 451 8.70 -5.39 3.76
CA GLY A 451 9.82 -4.84 4.52
C GLY A 451 11.18 -4.94 3.81
N THR A 452 11.27 -5.64 2.68
CA THR A 452 12.54 -5.82 1.93
C THR A 452 12.44 -5.47 0.44
N PHE A 453 11.24 -5.36 -0.10
CA PHE A 453 10.86 -4.82 -1.40
C PHE A 453 9.76 -3.78 -1.21
N MET A 454 9.64 -2.87 -2.17
CA MET A 454 8.49 -1.97 -2.26
C MET A 454 8.02 -1.87 -3.71
N ALA A 455 6.73 -2.09 -3.91
CA ALA A 455 6.07 -2.19 -5.20
C ALA A 455 4.89 -1.21 -5.28
N GLU A 456 4.67 -0.69 -6.48
CA GLU A 456 3.52 0.12 -6.86
C GLU A 456 2.93 -0.46 -8.15
N MET A 457 1.61 -0.56 -8.22
CA MET A 457 0.88 -0.99 -9.40
C MET A 457 -0.35 -0.11 -9.57
N ALA A 458 -0.49 0.51 -10.74
CA ALA A 458 -1.66 1.30 -11.08
C ALA A 458 -2.06 1.12 -12.54
N PHE A 459 -3.36 1.22 -12.82
CA PHE A 459 -3.88 1.41 -14.15
C PHE A 459 -4.87 2.57 -14.22
N PHE A 460 -4.93 3.16 -15.41
CA PHE A 460 -5.64 4.40 -15.72
C PHE A 460 -6.55 4.13 -16.94
N PRO A 461 -7.84 3.84 -16.72
CA PRO A 461 -8.75 3.41 -17.77
C PRO A 461 -8.89 4.41 -18.92
N LYS A 462 -8.89 5.72 -18.64
CA LYS A 462 -9.00 6.77 -19.68
C LYS A 462 -7.79 6.80 -20.59
N GLU A 463 -6.61 6.68 -20.02
CA GLU A 463 -5.33 6.71 -20.74
C GLU A 463 -4.95 5.33 -21.32
N LYS A 464 -5.73 4.28 -21.01
CA LYS A 464 -5.43 2.87 -21.35
C LYS A 464 -4.01 2.48 -20.96
N LEU A 465 -3.60 2.93 -19.78
CA LEU A 465 -2.24 2.87 -19.30
C LEU A 465 -2.17 2.03 -18.01
N VAL A 466 -1.20 1.13 -17.96
CA VAL A 466 -0.71 0.52 -16.73
C VAL A 466 0.69 1.03 -16.46
N VAL A 467 1.00 1.29 -15.20
CA VAL A 467 2.37 1.51 -14.75
C VAL A 467 2.60 0.70 -13.48
N VAL A 468 3.71 -0.04 -13.47
CA VAL A 468 4.19 -0.78 -12.30
C VAL A 468 5.64 -0.40 -12.02
N GLY A 469 6.00 -0.30 -10.75
CA GLY A 469 7.35 0.04 -10.32
C GLY A 469 7.72 -0.70 -9.04
N ILE A 470 8.88 -1.34 -9.01
CA ILE A 470 9.35 -2.12 -7.85
C ILE A 470 10.80 -1.79 -7.55
N VAL A 471 11.14 -1.63 -6.28
CA VAL A 471 12.51 -1.59 -5.76
C VAL A 471 12.78 -2.76 -4.83
N ASN A 472 14.00 -3.29 -4.83
CA ASN A 472 14.42 -4.38 -3.93
C ASN A 472 14.95 -3.88 -2.59
N VAL A 473 14.34 -2.83 -2.05
CA VAL A 473 14.62 -2.33 -0.71
C VAL A 473 13.30 -1.95 -0.04
N GLY A 474 13.14 -2.33 1.23
CA GLY A 474 12.08 -1.80 2.08
C GLY A 474 12.32 -0.32 2.28
N PHE A 475 11.32 0.50 2.04
CA PHE A 475 11.48 1.95 2.10
C PHE A 475 10.82 2.51 3.37
N GLU A 476 11.60 3.19 4.19
CA GLU A 476 11.12 3.97 5.33
C GLU A 476 11.07 5.44 4.90
N GLY A 477 10.01 5.82 4.19
CA GLY A 477 9.84 7.18 3.70
C GLY A 477 8.41 7.44 3.22
N ALA A 478 8.02 8.71 3.19
CA ALA A 478 6.65 9.13 2.95
C ALA A 478 6.11 8.81 1.53
N GLN A 479 6.96 8.42 0.56
CA GLN A 479 6.47 8.05 -0.78
C GLN A 479 7.34 6.94 -1.38
N SER A 480 6.66 5.90 -1.88
CA SER A 480 7.29 4.77 -2.59
C SER A 480 7.96 5.25 -3.88
N PRO A 481 9.19 4.78 -4.20
CA PRO A 481 9.84 5.05 -5.48
C PRO A 481 9.00 4.61 -6.70
N GLY A 482 8.15 3.59 -6.53
CA GLY A 482 7.21 3.16 -7.56
C GLY A 482 6.16 4.23 -7.90
N VAL A 483 5.76 5.08 -6.95
CA VAL A 483 4.85 6.20 -7.21
C VAL A 483 5.55 7.26 -8.07
N ASP A 484 6.84 7.51 -7.87
CA ASP A 484 7.58 8.45 -8.73
C ASP A 484 7.62 7.96 -10.18
N ALA A 485 7.77 6.64 -10.40
CA ALA A 485 7.65 6.04 -11.72
C ALA A 485 6.25 6.23 -12.33
N VAL A 486 5.19 5.90 -11.57
CA VAL A 486 3.80 6.09 -12.00
C VAL A 486 3.54 7.54 -12.41
N MET A 487 3.95 8.50 -11.59
CA MET A 487 3.72 9.92 -11.84
C MET A 487 4.54 10.44 -13.02
N ALA A 488 5.79 10.01 -13.18
CA ALA A 488 6.63 10.40 -14.31
C ALA A 488 6.06 9.89 -15.64
N VAL A 489 5.61 8.63 -15.69
CA VAL A 489 4.99 8.06 -16.88
C VAL A 489 3.64 8.72 -17.15
N LEU A 490 2.76 8.84 -16.15
CA LEU A 490 1.45 9.44 -16.31
C LEU A 490 1.53 10.89 -16.81
N LYS A 491 2.45 11.69 -16.25
CA LYS A 491 2.71 13.07 -16.71
C LYS A 491 3.10 13.09 -18.19
N ARG A 492 4.03 12.23 -18.62
CA ARG A 492 4.41 12.13 -20.04
C ARG A 492 3.23 11.77 -20.94
N VAL A 493 2.33 10.89 -20.48
CA VAL A 493 1.17 10.47 -21.25
C VAL A 493 0.11 11.57 -21.37
N LYS A 494 -0.05 12.42 -20.35
CA LYS A 494 -1.03 13.51 -20.33
C LYS A 494 -0.58 14.79 -21.05
N GLY A 495 0.72 14.93 -21.32
CA GLY A 495 1.31 16.19 -21.78
C GLY A 495 1.52 17.17 -20.63
#